data_AF-A0A947JR41-F1
#
_entry.id   AF-A0A947JR41-F1
#
_cell.length_a   1.000
_cell.length_b   1.000
_cell.length_c   1.000
_cell.angle_alpha   90.00
_cell.angle_beta   90.00
_cell.angle_gamma   90.00
#
_symmetry.space_group_name_H-M   'P 1'
#
loop_
_entity.id
_entity.type
_entity.pdbx_description
1 polymer ?
#
loop_
_entity_poly.entity_id
_entity_poly.type
_entity_poly.pdbx_seq_one_letter_code
_entity_poly.pdbx_strand_id
1 'polypeptide(L)' 'MELKDNQAALILEVDEDGGVSVNVASGDPDGPAGAICQAIAVKLMQDEDFQAEIMNMIEVDDGDQEA' A
#
# COMPACT_ATOMS: atom_id res chain seq x y z
N MET A 1 -7.53 -1.88 -15.60
CA MET A 1 -8.03 -0.50 -15.45
C MET A 1 -6.97 0.41 -16.01
N GLU A 2 -7.30 1.37 -16.88
CA GLU A 2 -6.34 2.37 -17.36
C GLU A 2 -6.34 3.57 -16.39
N LEU A 3 -5.16 3.92 -15.87
CA LEU A 3 -4.96 5.08 -15.00
C LEU A 3 -4.61 6.31 -15.86
N LYS A 4 -5.11 7.48 -15.46
CA LYS A 4 -4.70 8.75 -16.06
C LYS A 4 -3.32 9.18 -15.56
N ASP A 5 -2.66 10.10 -16.27
CA ASP A 5 -1.33 10.63 -15.91
C ASP A 5 -1.28 11.19 -14.47
N ASN A 6 -2.38 11.78 -14.00
CA ASN A 6 -2.46 12.30 -12.64
C ASN A 6 -2.90 11.26 -11.59
N GLN A 7 -2.88 9.98 -11.92
CA GLN A 7 -3.34 8.89 -11.07
C GLN A 7 -2.24 7.83 -10.89
N ALA A 8 -2.17 7.33 -9.67
CA ALA A 8 -1.39 6.17 -9.31
C ALA A 8 -2.19 5.33 -8.32
N ALA A 9 -1.90 4.04 -8.26
CA ALA A 9 -2.53 3.09 -7.38
C ALA A 9 -1.47 2.16 -6.78
N LEU A 10 -1.60 1.92 -5.48
CA LEU A 10 -0.87 0.88 -4.78
C LEU A 10 -1.71 -0.40 -4.87
N ILE A 11 -1.12 -1.47 -5.38
CA ILE A 11 -1.76 -2.77 -5.55
C ILE A 11 -1.10 -3.73 -4.57
N LEU A 12 -1.88 -4.25 -3.63
CA LEU A 12 -1.44 -5.29 -2.71
C LEU A 12 -2.03 -6.62 -3.16
N GLU A 13 -1.19 -7.65 -3.27
CA GLU A 13 -1.61 -9.00 -3.59
C GLU A 13 -1.09 -9.94 -2.51
N VAL A 14 -1.99 -10.78 -1.99
CA VAL A 14 -1.65 -11.83 -1.03
C VAL A 14 -1.63 -13.16 -1.77
N ASP A 15 -0.51 -13.87 -1.67
CA ASP A 15 -0.37 -15.20 -2.28
C ASP A 15 -0.99 -16.30 -1.40
N GLU A 16 -0.94 -17.54 -1.90
CA GLU A 16 -1.53 -18.72 -1.23
C GLU A 16 -0.85 -19.06 0.11
N ASP A 17 0.38 -18.60 0.32
CA ASP A 17 1.16 -18.78 1.55
C ASP A 17 0.98 -17.61 2.55
N GLY A 18 0.17 -16.61 2.19
CA GLY A 18 -0.05 -15.40 2.98
C GLY A 18 1.04 -14.34 2.82
N GLY A 19 1.94 -14.50 1.84
CA GLY A 19 2.94 -13.49 1.48
C GLY A 19 2.27 -12.28 0.83
N VAL A 20 2.63 -11.07 1.29
CA VAL A 20 2.12 -9.81 0.74
C VAL A 20 3.13 -9.26 -0.26
N SER A 21 2.69 -9.03 -1.49
CA SER A 21 3.44 -8.28 -2.50
C SER A 21 2.81 -6.92 -2.74
N VAL A 22 3.65 -5.91 -3.01
CA VAL A 22 3.23 -4.53 -3.21
C VAL A 22 3.73 -4.04 -4.56
N ASN A 23 2.80 -3.64 -5.42
CA ASN A 23 3.06 -3.11 -6.75
C ASN A 23 2.50 -1.70 -6.90
N VAL A 24 3.11 -0.91 -7.78
CA VAL A 24 2.62 0.44 -8.13
C VAL A 24 2.18 0.44 -9.58
N ALA A 25 0.93 0.84 -9.81
CA ALA A 25 0.43 1.17 -11.13
C ALA A 25 0.32 2.69 -11.24
N SER A 26 0.81 3.29 -12.33
CA SER A 26 0.69 4.73 -12.56
C SER A 26 0.55 5.05 -14.04
N GLY A 27 -0.25 6.08 -14.35
CA GLY A 27 -0.31 6.65 -15.69
C GLY A 27 0.92 7.49 -16.04
N ASP A 28 1.60 8.06 -15.03
CA ASP A 28 2.85 8.80 -15.15
C ASP A 28 3.78 8.47 -13.95
N PRO A 29 4.69 7.49 -14.09
CA PRO A 29 5.59 7.06 -13.02
C PRO A 29 6.51 8.16 -12.48
N ASP A 30 6.92 9.09 -13.34
CA ASP A 30 7.80 10.21 -12.98
C ASP A 30 7.00 11.41 -12.44
N GLY A 31 5.68 11.39 -12.64
CA GLY A 31 4.75 12.37 -12.12
C GLY A 31 4.61 12.30 -10.59
N PRO A 32 4.12 13.37 -9.93
CA PRO A 32 4.01 13.42 -8.48
C PRO A 32 3.21 12.26 -7.87
N ALA A 33 2.13 11.85 -8.53
CA ALA A 33 1.30 10.73 -8.06
C ALA A 33 2.07 9.40 -8.09
N GLY A 34 2.78 9.10 -9.19
CA GLY A 34 3.63 7.92 -9.33
C GLY A 34 4.75 7.91 -8.31
N ALA A 35 5.49 9.02 -8.20
CA ALA A 35 6.60 9.16 -7.26
C ALA A 35 6.18 9.00 -5.79
N ILE A 36 5.05 9.59 -5.39
CA ILE A 36 4.51 9.42 -4.03
C ILE A 36 4.11 7.96 -3.78
N CYS A 37 3.40 7.34 -4.74
CA CYS A 37 2.97 5.96 -4.60
C CYS A 37 4.16 4.99 -4.51
N GLN A 38 5.22 5.23 -5.30
CA GLN A 38 6.49 4.50 -5.24
C GLN A 38 7.18 4.66 -3.88
N ALA A 39 7.22 5.88 -3.33
CA ALA A 39 7.82 6.12 -2.02
C ALA A 39 7.07 5.37 -0.90
N ILE A 40 5.73 5.36 -0.96
CA ILE A 40 4.89 4.60 -0.04
C ILE A 40 5.15 3.09 -0.17
N ALA A 41 5.23 2.56 -1.40
CA ALA A 41 5.53 1.14 -1.63
C ALA A 41 6.89 0.73 -1.05
N VAL A 42 7.92 1.57 -1.24
CA VAL A 42 9.26 1.34 -0.66
C VAL A 42 9.20 1.34 0.87
N LYS A 43 8.49 2.31 1.46
CA LYS A 43 8.30 2.37 2.92
C LYS A 43 7.60 1.11 3.44
N LEU A 44 6.50 0.71 2.82
CA LEU A 44 5.78 -0.52 3.20
C LEU A 44 6.64 -1.78 3.14
N MET A 45 7.62 -1.86 2.23
CA MET A 45 8.46 -3.06 2.09
C MET A 45 9.73 -3.05 2.95
N GLN A 46 10.24 -1.89 3.34
CA GLN A 46 11.57 -1.76 3.93
C GLN A 46 11.59 -1.13 5.33
N ASP A 47 10.47 -0.57 5.78
CA ASP A 47 10.36 0.13 7.05
C ASP A 47 9.44 -0.67 7.99
N GLU A 48 10.03 -1.40 8.93
CA GLU A 48 9.31 -2.28 9.87
C GLU A 48 8.42 -1.45 10.82
N ASP A 49 8.86 -0.26 11.23
CA ASP A 49 8.08 0.63 12.08
C ASP A 49 6.83 1.10 11.34
N PHE A 50 6.99 1.54 10.08
CA PHE A 50 5.85 1.93 9.25
C PHE A 50 4.88 0.77 9.00
N GLN A 51 5.39 -0.45 8.76
CA GLN A 51 4.55 -1.64 8.64
C GLN A 51 3.76 -1.92 9.92
N ALA A 52 4.41 -1.85 11.08
CA ALA A 52 3.78 -2.06 12.37
C ALA A 52 2.71 -0.98 12.66
N GLU A 53 2.97 0.29 12.33
CA GLU A 53 1.98 1.36 12.45
C GLU A 53 0.74 1.08 11.58
N ILE A 54 0.93 0.67 10.32
CA ILE A 54 -0.17 0.34 9.42
C ILE A 54 -0.95 -0.88 9.93
N MET A 55 -0.29 -1.94 10.37
CA MET A 55 -0.95 -3.12 10.95
C MET A 55 -1.75 -2.75 12.19
N ASN A 56 -1.19 -1.94 13.10
CA ASN A 56 -1.92 -1.44 14.27
C ASN A 56 -3.16 -0.64 13.88
N MET A 57 -3.11 0.17 12.81
CA MET A 57 -4.29 0.90 12.34
C MET A 57 -5.39 -0.01 11.80
N ILE A 58 -5.03 -1.16 11.23
CA ILE A 58 -5.98 -2.14 10.69
C ILE A 58 -6.56 -3.01 11.83
N GLU A 59 -5.73 -3.48 12.77
CA GLU A 59 -6.17 -4.30 13.91
C GLU A 59 -7.11 -3.55 14.87
N VAL A 60 -7.04 -2.21 14.90
CA VAL A 60 -7.97 -1.38 15.68
C VAL A 60 -9.39 -1.37 15.07
N ASP A 61 -9.56 -1.68 13.77
CA ASP A 61 -10.89 -1.71 13.12
C ASP A 61 -11.64 -3.05 13.34
N ASP A 62 -10.91 -4.13 13.61
CA ASP A 62 -11.46 -5.47 13.93
C ASP A 62 -11.72 -5.69 15.45
N GLY A 63 -11.50 -4.66 16.29
CA GLY A 63 -11.40 -4.79 17.75
C GLY A 63 -12.53 -4.19 18.60
N ASP A 64 -13.51 -3.48 18.05
CA ASP A 64 -14.58 -2.83 18.83
C ASP A 64 -16.01 -3.24 18.38
N GLN A 65 -16.24 -4.56 18.27
CA GLN A 65 -17.58 -5.16 18.25
C GLN A 65 -17.78 -6.20 19.36
N GLU A 66 -17.34 -5.93 20.60
CA GLU A 66 -17.89 -6.61 21.79
C GLU A 66 -17.97 -5.64 22.98
N ALA A 67 -19.12 -4.95 23.11
CA ALA A 67 -19.74 -4.57 24.40
C ALA A 67 -21.23 -4.19 24.22
#